data_AF-A0A6J3M8Z4-F1
#
_entry.id   AF-A0A6J3M8Z4-F1
#
_cell.length_a   1.000
_cell.length_b   1.000
_cell.length_c   1.000
_cell.angle_alpha   90.00
_cell.angle_beta   90.00
_cell.angle_gamma   90.00
#
_symmetry.space_group_name_H-M   'P 1'
#
loop_
_entity.id
_entity.type
_entity.pdbx_description
1 polymer ?
#
loop_
_entity_poly.entity_id
_entity_poly.type
_entity_poly.pdbx_seq_one_letter_code
_entity_poly.pdbx_strand_id
1 'polypeptide(L)'
;MDEAELKAARAWLAKLDAETIPRDICDISFSRSSGPGGQNVNKVSSKATIRVPTASLLQRLPKLLHPSILSSRYYAAKSNDLVIQADDSRKQGDNVDSCFRKLFEVIVQAGRDTVPGETTPEQSQRVERLQKAEAASRKKLKQYQSSKKSARRSNGRGHE
;
A
#
# COMPACT_ATOMS: atom_id res chain seq x y z
N MET A 1 14.85 -27.22 1.38
CA MET A 1 14.42 -26.09 0.53
C MET A 1 14.43 -26.63 -0.89
N ASP A 2 13.29 -27.10 -1.36
CA ASP A 2 13.19 -27.75 -2.65
C ASP A 2 13.41 -26.74 -3.77
N GLU A 3 14.49 -26.92 -4.54
CA GLU A 3 14.87 -26.06 -5.66
C GLU A 3 13.74 -25.93 -6.71
N ALA A 4 12.94 -27.00 -6.84
CA ALA A 4 11.75 -27.03 -7.68
C ALA A 4 10.64 -26.08 -7.18
N GLU A 5 10.42 -25.99 -5.86
CA GLU A 5 9.43 -25.06 -5.28
C GLU A 5 9.89 -23.61 -5.43
N LEU A 6 11.20 -23.35 -5.27
CA LEU A 6 11.81 -22.04 -5.52
C LEU A 6 11.65 -21.60 -6.98
N LYS A 7 11.87 -22.51 -7.93
CA LYS A 7 11.69 -22.23 -9.36
C LYS A 7 10.23 -21.99 -9.72
N ALA A 8 9.30 -22.77 -9.16
CA ALA A 8 7.86 -22.57 -9.34
C ALA A 8 7.39 -21.22 -8.76
N ALA A 9 7.88 -20.86 -7.57
CA ALA A 9 7.59 -19.56 -6.96
C ALA A 9 8.11 -18.39 -7.80
N ARG A 10 9.33 -18.50 -8.36
CA ARG A 10 9.89 -17.50 -9.29
C ARG A 10 9.06 -17.35 -10.57
N ALA A 11 8.68 -18.46 -11.21
CA ALA A 11 7.87 -18.42 -12.42
C ALA A 11 6.47 -17.82 -12.15
N TRP A 12 5.90 -18.12 -10.98
CA TRP A 12 4.63 -17.54 -10.54
C TRP A 12 4.74 -16.04 -10.29
N LEU A 13 5.79 -15.59 -9.59
CA LEU A 13 6.05 -14.16 -9.35
C LEU A 13 6.31 -13.39 -10.64
N ALA A 14 6.99 -13.99 -11.61
CA ALA A 14 7.22 -13.38 -12.93
C ALA A 14 5.92 -13.21 -13.75
N LYS A 15 4.92 -14.05 -13.48
CA LYS A 15 3.59 -13.99 -14.11
C LYS A 15 2.60 -13.13 -13.31
N LEU A 16 2.94 -12.74 -12.08
CA LEU A 16 2.07 -11.93 -11.23
C LEU A 16 2.01 -10.50 -11.75
N ASP A 17 0.87 -10.13 -12.33
CA ASP A 17 0.53 -8.75 -12.63
C ASP A 17 -0.49 -8.19 -11.61
N ALA A 18 -0.48 -6.87 -11.39
CA ALA A 18 -1.42 -6.20 -10.50
C ALA A 18 -2.89 -6.40 -10.92
N GLU A 19 -3.14 -6.66 -12.21
CA GLU A 19 -4.45 -6.99 -12.78
C GLU A 19 -4.83 -8.47 -12.62
N THR A 20 -3.85 -9.34 -12.32
CA THR A 20 -4.07 -10.79 -12.17
C THR A 20 -4.56 -11.15 -10.77
N ILE A 21 -4.43 -10.25 -9.78
CA ILE A 21 -5.02 -10.45 -8.45
C ILE A 21 -6.55 -10.31 -8.61
N PRO A 22 -7.33 -11.39 -8.42
CA PRO A 22 -8.77 -11.32 -8.65
C PRO A 22 -9.38 -10.33 -7.67
N ARG A 23 -9.93 -9.23 -8.18
CA ARG A 23 -10.66 -8.27 -7.36
C ARG A 23 -11.91 -8.91 -6.72
N ASP A 24 -12.39 -9.99 -7.32
CA ASP A 24 -13.53 -10.81 -6.91
C ASP A 24 -13.35 -11.45 -5.51
N ILE A 25 -12.14 -11.87 -5.16
CA ILE A 25 -11.89 -12.44 -3.81
C ILE A 25 -11.70 -11.37 -2.73
N CYS A 26 -11.67 -10.09 -3.12
CA CYS A 26 -11.42 -8.98 -2.22
C CYS A 26 -12.75 -8.33 -1.83
N ASP A 27 -13.06 -8.32 -0.53
CA ASP A 27 -14.17 -7.55 -0.01
C ASP A 27 -13.73 -6.09 0.16
N ILE A 28 -14.44 -5.17 -0.50
CA ILE A 28 -14.11 -3.74 -0.49
C ILE A 28 -15.13 -3.02 0.39
N SER A 29 -14.66 -2.42 1.47
CA SER A 29 -15.48 -1.63 2.38
C SER A 29 -15.02 -0.17 2.42
N PHE A 30 -15.97 0.74 2.49
CA PHE A 30 -15.71 2.18 2.57
C PHE A 30 -16.05 2.71 3.95
N SER A 31 -15.13 3.48 4.52
CA SER A 31 -15.30 4.07 5.85
C SER A 31 -14.91 5.54 5.85
N ARG A 32 -15.18 6.21 6.96
CA ARG A 32 -14.81 7.61 7.14
C ARG A 32 -13.30 7.71 7.39
N SER A 33 -12.65 8.64 6.69
CA SER A 33 -11.23 8.94 6.91
C SER A 33 -11.05 9.65 8.25
N SER A 34 -9.99 9.33 9.00
CA SER A 34 -9.81 9.78 10.39
C SER A 34 -9.11 11.15 10.51
N GLY A 35 -9.22 12.00 9.48
CA GLY A 35 -8.50 13.28 9.43
C GLY A 35 -9.16 14.41 10.25
N PRO A 36 -8.39 15.45 10.63
CA PRO A 36 -8.91 16.61 11.35
C PRO A 36 -10.05 17.29 10.57
N GLY A 37 -11.16 17.49 11.28
CA GLY A 37 -12.49 17.74 10.72
C GLY A 37 -12.62 18.97 9.82
N GLY A 38 -13.25 18.74 8.67
CA GLY A 38 -13.94 19.74 7.85
C GLY A 38 -15.24 19.13 7.32
N GLN A 39 -16.20 19.96 6.90
CA GLN A 39 -17.55 19.51 6.49
C GLN A 39 -17.55 18.32 5.51
N ASN A 40 -16.55 18.23 4.62
CA ASN A 40 -16.44 17.12 3.67
C ASN A 40 -15.93 15.80 4.29
N VAL A 41 -15.04 15.84 5.29
CA VAL A 41 -14.46 14.64 5.94
C VAL A 41 -15.51 13.88 6.76
N ASN A 42 -16.48 14.59 7.31
CA ASN A 42 -17.60 13.98 8.05
C ASN A 42 -18.71 13.44 7.14
N LYS A 43 -18.74 13.82 5.85
CA LYS A 43 -19.86 13.51 4.94
C LYS A 43 -19.59 12.40 3.94
N VAL A 44 -18.34 12.19 3.51
CA VAL A 44 -18.02 11.19 2.48
C VAL A 44 -17.12 10.08 3.01
N SER A 45 -17.55 8.82 2.85
CA SER A 45 -16.77 7.63 3.21
C SER A 45 -15.68 7.38 2.18
N SER A 46 -14.63 8.19 2.15
CA SER A 46 -13.57 8.07 1.15
C SER A 46 -12.54 6.98 1.46
N LYS A 47 -12.32 6.60 2.72
CA LYS A 47 -11.32 5.57 3.08
C LYS A 47 -11.76 4.22 2.51
N ALA A 48 -10.91 3.62 1.70
CA ALA A 48 -11.11 2.26 1.21
C ALA A 48 -10.38 1.28 2.12
N THR A 49 -11.04 0.17 2.41
CA THR A 49 -10.49 -0.99 3.13
C THR A 49 -10.74 -2.20 2.26
N ILE A 50 -9.69 -2.89 1.85
CA ILE A 50 -9.82 -4.21 1.21
C ILE A 50 -9.53 -5.28 2.26
N ARG A 51 -10.39 -6.29 2.28
CA ARG A 51 -10.22 -7.50 3.09
C ARG A 51 -10.08 -8.67 2.13
N VAL A 52 -8.97 -9.39 2.25
CA VAL A 52 -8.67 -10.54 1.41
C VAL A 52 -8.58 -11.76 2.31
N PRO A 53 -9.46 -12.76 2.15
CA PRO A 53 -9.37 -14.01 2.89
C PRO A 53 -8.03 -14.68 2.62
N THR A 54 -7.23 -14.89 3.67
CA THR A 54 -5.89 -15.44 3.51
C THR A 54 -5.99 -16.86 2.92
N ALA A 55 -7.00 -17.65 3.30
CA ALA A 55 -7.22 -18.98 2.72
C ALA A 55 -7.34 -18.96 1.18
N SER A 56 -8.19 -18.08 0.63
CA SER A 56 -8.41 -17.93 -0.81
C SER A 56 -7.17 -17.39 -1.52
N LEU A 57 -6.43 -16.49 -0.86
CA LEU A 57 -5.17 -15.95 -1.38
C LEU A 57 -4.08 -17.04 -1.42
N LEU A 58 -3.86 -17.74 -0.31
CA LEU A 58 -2.83 -18.78 -0.17
C LEU A 58 -3.04 -19.96 -1.13
N GLN A 59 -4.28 -20.29 -1.48
CA GLN A 59 -4.58 -21.30 -2.52
C GLN A 59 -4.03 -20.94 -3.89
N ARG A 60 -3.88 -19.64 -4.19
CA ARG A 60 -3.33 -19.14 -5.45
C ARG A 60 -1.84 -18.82 -5.36
N LEU A 61 -1.29 -18.75 -4.15
CA LEU A 61 0.11 -18.44 -3.89
C LEU A 61 0.96 -19.71 -3.71
N PRO A 62 2.23 -19.70 -4.14
CA PRO A 62 3.20 -20.73 -3.78
C PRO A 62 3.31 -20.89 -2.25
N LYS A 63 3.41 -22.14 -1.78
CA LYS A 63 3.51 -22.48 -0.35
C LYS A 63 4.66 -21.79 0.37
N LEU A 64 5.76 -21.54 -0.35
CA LEU A 64 6.90 -20.80 0.16
C LEU A 64 6.53 -19.39 0.65
N LEU A 65 5.59 -18.71 -0.01
CA LEU A 65 5.20 -17.34 0.35
C LEU A 65 4.28 -17.28 1.57
N HIS A 66 3.65 -18.40 1.95
CA HIS A 66 2.68 -18.47 3.03
C HIS A 66 3.19 -17.86 4.35
N PRO A 67 4.37 -18.25 4.88
CA PRO A 67 4.91 -17.69 6.11
C PRO A 67 5.19 -16.17 6.02
N SER A 68 5.78 -15.68 4.92
CA SER A 68 6.09 -14.25 4.79
C SER A 68 4.82 -13.39 4.65
N ILE A 69 3.76 -13.91 4.04
CA ILE A 69 2.44 -13.23 3.98
C ILE A 69 1.78 -13.21 5.36
N LEU A 70 1.78 -14.33 6.09
CA LEU A 70 1.22 -14.43 7.44
C LEU A 70 1.99 -13.58 8.46
N SER A 71 3.28 -13.36 8.23
CA SER A 71 4.11 -12.46 9.05
C SER A 71 3.97 -10.99 8.67
N SER A 72 3.16 -10.65 7.66
CA SER A 72 2.99 -9.27 7.20
C SER A 72 2.20 -8.43 8.21
N ARG A 73 2.55 -7.14 8.32
CA ARG A 73 1.84 -6.15 9.15
C ARG A 73 0.35 -5.98 8.82
N TYR A 74 -0.06 -6.43 7.63
CA TYR A 74 -1.44 -6.30 7.14
C TYR A 74 -2.28 -7.55 7.45
N TYR A 75 -1.68 -8.61 7.97
CA TYR A 75 -2.39 -9.82 8.35
C TYR A 75 -3.14 -9.62 9.67
N ALA A 76 -4.45 -9.86 9.63
CA ALA A 76 -5.32 -9.83 10.80
C ALA A 76 -5.52 -11.26 11.32
N ALA A 77 -4.69 -11.66 12.28
CA ALA A 77 -4.72 -13.00 12.89
C ALA A 77 -6.10 -13.42 13.45
N LYS A 78 -6.91 -12.47 13.94
CA LYS A 78 -8.26 -12.77 14.47
C LYS A 78 -9.26 -13.24 13.42
N SER A 79 -9.19 -12.69 12.21
CA SER A 79 -10.16 -12.98 11.14
C SER A 79 -9.55 -13.83 10.04
N ASN A 80 -8.25 -14.12 10.14
CA ASN A 80 -7.50 -14.85 9.12
C ASN A 80 -7.55 -14.16 7.75
N ASP A 81 -7.62 -12.82 7.75
CA ASP A 81 -7.73 -11.99 6.56
C ASP A 81 -6.53 -11.05 6.45
N LEU A 82 -6.14 -10.73 5.22
CA LEU A 82 -5.25 -9.60 4.95
C LEU A 82 -6.09 -8.34 4.82
N VAL A 83 -5.85 -7.35 5.67
CA VAL A 83 -6.60 -6.09 5.70
C VAL A 83 -5.69 -4.93 5.32
N ILE A 84 -5.99 -4.28 4.21
CA ILE A 84 -5.23 -3.13 3.70
C ILE A 84 -6.15 -1.93 3.57
N GLN A 85 -5.67 -0.77 4.04
CA GLN A 85 -6.44 0.47 4.06
C GLN A 85 -5.68 1.60 3.37
N ALA A 86 -6.44 2.46 2.69
CA ALA A 86 -5.93 3.69 2.09
C ALA A 86 -6.96 4.82 2.19
N ASP A 87 -6.47 6.00 2.56
CA ASP A 87 -7.24 7.24 2.61
C ASP A 87 -6.47 8.45 2.04
N ASP A 88 -5.55 8.19 1.11
CA ASP A 88 -4.67 9.21 0.53
C ASP A 88 -5.43 10.23 -0.34
N SER A 89 -6.45 9.75 -1.07
CA SER A 89 -7.26 10.55 -1.98
C SER A 89 -8.67 10.82 -1.44
N ARG A 90 -9.32 11.86 -1.97
CA ARG A 90 -10.74 12.13 -1.71
C ARG A 90 -11.66 11.22 -2.52
N LYS A 91 -11.15 10.63 -3.60
CA LYS A 91 -11.90 9.73 -4.48
C LYS A 91 -11.81 8.30 -3.95
N GLN A 92 -12.95 7.64 -3.79
CA GLN A 92 -13.02 6.24 -3.36
C GLN A 92 -12.27 5.33 -4.34
N GLY A 93 -12.41 5.54 -5.65
CA GLY A 93 -11.73 4.73 -6.68
C GLY A 93 -10.20 4.77 -6.59
N ASP A 94 -9.60 5.95 -6.41
CA ASP A 94 -8.16 6.09 -6.18
C ASP A 94 -7.68 5.37 -4.91
N ASN A 95 -8.49 5.40 -3.84
CA ASN A 95 -8.15 4.69 -2.61
C ASN A 95 -8.25 3.17 -2.77
N VAL A 96 -9.18 2.67 -3.58
CA VAL A 96 -9.27 1.26 -3.93
C VAL A 96 -8.04 0.82 -4.71
N ASP A 97 -7.64 1.56 -5.75
CA ASP A 97 -6.43 1.30 -6.53
C ASP A 97 -5.17 1.29 -5.62
N SER A 98 -5.09 2.26 -4.72
CA SER A 98 -4.02 2.34 -3.73
C SER A 98 -3.95 1.12 -2.81
N CYS A 99 -5.10 0.55 -2.43
CA CYS A 99 -5.14 -0.67 -1.64
C CYS A 99 -4.63 -1.89 -2.44
N PHE A 100 -5.06 -2.04 -3.70
CA PHE A 100 -4.59 -3.12 -4.57
C PHE A 100 -3.09 -3.02 -4.86
N ARG A 101 -2.57 -1.80 -5.06
CA ARG A 101 -1.15 -1.57 -5.24
C ARG A 101 -0.35 -1.98 -4.01
N LYS A 102 -0.79 -1.62 -2.81
CA LYS A 102 -0.16 -2.05 -1.55
C LYS A 102 -0.21 -3.57 -1.37
N LEU A 103 -1.32 -4.22 -1.75
CA LEU A 103 -1.46 -5.68 -1.72
C LEU A 103 -0.40 -6.35 -2.60
N PHE A 104 -0.25 -5.86 -3.83
CA PHE A 104 0.77 -6.33 -4.76
C PHE A 104 2.18 -6.16 -4.18
N GLU A 105 2.50 -4.99 -3.61
CA GLU A 105 3.81 -4.75 -3.00
C GLU A 105 4.13 -5.72 -1.86
N VAL A 106 3.14 -6.06 -1.02
CA VAL A 106 3.30 -7.04 0.06
C VAL A 106 3.65 -8.42 -0.49
N ILE A 107 2.97 -8.85 -1.56
CA ILE A 107 3.22 -10.16 -2.18
C ILE A 107 4.61 -10.20 -2.83
N VAL A 108 5.00 -9.13 -3.51
CA VAL A 108 6.35 -9.01 -4.10
C VAL A 108 7.42 -9.01 -3.03
N GLN A 109 7.21 -8.29 -1.92
CA GLN A 109 8.17 -8.25 -0.81
C GLN A 109 8.30 -9.61 -0.13
N ALA A 110 7.20 -10.33 0.09
CA ALA A 110 7.21 -11.71 0.58
C ALA A 110 7.99 -12.63 -0.37
N GLY A 111 7.78 -12.48 -1.69
CA GLY A 111 8.54 -13.21 -2.71
C GLY A 111 10.04 -12.98 -2.65
N ARG A 112 10.47 -11.73 -2.48
CA ARG A 112 11.89 -11.36 -2.35
C ARG A 112 12.54 -11.87 -1.07
N ASP A 113 11.79 -11.87 0.02
CA ASP A 113 12.27 -12.35 1.33
C ASP A 113 12.47 -13.87 1.34
N THR A 114 11.53 -14.63 0.77
CA THR A 114 11.61 -16.09 0.76
C THR A 114 12.50 -16.67 -0.35
N VAL A 115 12.59 -16.00 -1.50
CA VAL A 115 13.40 -16.47 -2.64
C VAL A 115 14.67 -15.63 -2.74
N PRO A 116 15.79 -16.05 -2.12
CA PRO A 116 17.06 -15.38 -2.32
C PRO A 116 17.52 -15.59 -3.77
N GLY A 117 17.46 -14.53 -4.59
CA GLY A 117 18.21 -14.52 -5.84
C GLY A 117 17.82 -13.41 -6.82
N GLU A 118 18.85 -12.66 -7.20
CA GLU A 118 18.98 -11.61 -8.23
C GLU A 118 17.76 -10.72 -8.41
N THR A 119 17.73 -9.68 -7.59
CA THR A 119 16.95 -8.46 -7.81
C THR A 119 17.10 -8.02 -9.26
N THR A 120 16.09 -8.25 -10.10
CA THR A 120 16.10 -7.65 -11.44
C THR A 120 16.00 -6.13 -11.24
N PRO A 121 16.99 -5.34 -11.71
CA PRO A 121 17.17 -3.94 -11.33
C PRO A 121 16.01 -3.04 -11.75
N GLU A 122 15.16 -3.47 -12.67
CA GLU A 122 14.07 -2.68 -13.25
C GLU A 122 12.86 -2.53 -12.32
N GLN A 123 12.46 -3.60 -11.61
CA GLN A 123 11.28 -3.54 -10.74
C GLN A 123 11.56 -2.83 -9.41
N SER A 124 12.78 -2.96 -8.88
CA SER A 124 13.21 -2.14 -7.73
C SER A 124 13.32 -0.65 -8.08
N GLN A 125 13.80 -0.31 -9.28
CA GLN A 125 13.86 1.08 -9.74
C GLN A 125 12.48 1.72 -9.92
N ARG A 126 11.45 0.95 -10.33
CA ARG A 126 10.10 1.50 -10.51
C ARG A 126 9.43 1.80 -9.16
N VAL A 127 9.57 0.91 -8.18
CA VAL A 127 9.07 1.12 -6.81
C VAL A 127 9.86 2.23 -6.10
N GLU A 128 11.19 2.26 -6.24
CA GLU A 128 12.03 3.33 -5.67
C GLU A 128 11.74 4.69 -6.30
N ARG A 129 11.51 4.77 -7.62
CA ARG A 129 11.12 6.02 -8.30
C ARG A 129 9.80 6.56 -7.76
N LEU A 130 8.83 5.68 -7.54
CA LEU A 130 7.52 6.07 -7.02
C LEU A 130 7.61 6.51 -5.55
N GLN A 131 8.41 5.83 -4.72
CA GLN A 131 8.65 6.22 -3.34
C GLN A 131 9.45 7.53 -3.21
N LYS A 132 10.47 7.76 -4.06
CA LYS A 132 11.22 9.02 -4.12
C LYS A 132 10.33 10.19 -4.54
N ALA A 133 9.45 9.98 -5.51
CA ALA A 133 8.51 11.01 -5.96
C ALA A 133 7.54 11.42 -4.84
N GLU A 134 7.01 10.44 -4.10
CA GLU A 134 6.09 10.66 -2.98
C GLU A 134 6.79 11.39 -1.80
N ALA A 135 8.01 10.97 -1.45
CA ALA A 135 8.80 11.62 -0.41
C ALA A 135 9.18 13.07 -0.77
N ALA A 136 9.53 13.33 -2.03
CA ALA A 136 9.86 14.67 -2.53
C ALA A 136 8.64 15.61 -2.49
N SER A 137 7.47 15.11 -2.89
CA SER A 137 6.21 15.86 -2.83
C SER A 137 5.85 16.22 -1.38
N ARG A 138 5.99 15.26 -0.46
CA ARG A 138 5.76 15.46 0.97
C ARG A 138 6.71 16.51 1.58
N LYS A 139 7.98 16.54 1.18
CA LYS A 139 8.97 17.52 1.65
C LYS A 139 8.65 18.94 1.16
N LYS A 140 8.30 19.09 -0.13
CA LYS A 140 7.90 20.39 -0.70
C LYS A 140 6.67 20.96 0.01
N LEU A 141 5.68 20.11 0.31
CA LEU A 141 4.48 20.52 1.02
C LEU A 141 4.80 21.02 2.44
N LYS A 142 5.69 20.34 3.17
CA LYS A 142 6.16 20.81 4.49
C LYS A 142 6.87 22.16 4.42
N GLN A 143 7.76 22.35 3.44
CA GLN A 143 8.49 23.61 3.27
C GLN A 143 7.54 24.77 2.95
N TYR A 144 6.59 24.56 2.02
CA TYR A 144 5.59 25.55 1.67
C TYR A 144 4.73 25.96 2.89
N GLN A 145 4.27 24.98 3.68
CA GLN A 145 3.51 25.26 4.90
C GLN A 145 4.33 26.03 5.96
N SER A 146 5.63 25.72 6.09
CA SER A 146 6.54 26.42 7.00
C SER A 146 6.72 27.89 6.60
N SER A 147 7.00 28.16 5.32
CA SER A 147 7.17 29.52 4.80
C SER A 147 5.91 30.36 4.97
N LYS A 148 4.73 29.77 4.73
CA LYS A 148 3.44 30.45 4.93
C LYS A 148 3.17 30.80 6.40
N LYS A 149 3.56 29.93 7.34
CA LYS A 149 3.47 30.22 8.79
C LYS A 149 4.45 31.31 9.22
N SER A 150 5.66 31.32 8.65
CA SER A 150 6.67 32.35 8.94
C SER A 150 6.20 33.74 8.48
N ALA A 151 5.64 33.84 7.26
CA ALA A 151 5.10 35.08 6.72
C ALA A 151 3.90 35.64 7.52
N ARG A 152 3.09 34.77 8.15
CA ARG A 152 2.00 35.19 9.04
C ARG A 152 2.49 35.73 10.38
N ARG A 153 3.64 35.27 10.88
CA ARG A 153 4.22 35.75 12.15
C ARG A 153 4.94 37.09 12.00
N SER A 154 5.50 37.39 10.83
CA SER A 154 6.13 38.69 10.56
C SER A 154 5.12 39.82 10.39
N ASN A 155 3.91 39.53 9.94
CA ASN A 155 2.87 40.54 9.67
C ASN A 155 2.04 40.95 10.91
N GLY A 156 2.36 40.43 12.10
CA GLY A 156 1.71 40.77 13.37
C GLY A 156 2.60 41.52 14.36
N ARG A 157 3.77 42.02 13.91
CA ARG A 157 4.76 42.73 14.74
C ARG A 157 5.08 44.14 14.20
N GLY A 158 4.12 44.80 13.59
CA GLY A 158 4.31 46.14 13.05
C GLY A 158 3.02 46.94 13.02
N HIS A 159 2.64 47.48 14.18
CA HIS A 159 1.91 48.74 14.30
C HIS A 159 1.92 49.19 15.78
N GLU A 160 3.02 49.83 16.19
CA GLU A 160 3.08 50.85 17.25
C GLU A 160 4.11 51.90 16.82
#